data_AF-A0A8J7ZSZ4-F1
#
_entry.id   AF-A0A8J7ZSZ4-F1
#
_cell.length_a   1.000
_cell.length_b   1.000
_cell.length_c   1.000
_cell.angle_alpha   90.00
_cell.angle_beta   90.00
_cell.angle_gamma   90.00
#
_symmetry.space_group_name_H-M   'P 1'
#
loop_
_entity.id
_entity.type
_entity.pdbx_description
1 polymer ?
#
loop_
_entity_poly.entity_id
_entity_poly.type
_entity_poly.pdbx_seq_one_letter_code
_entity_poly.pdbx_strand_id
1 'polypeptide(L)' 'MVDVSQHNLVPEHTVLDEDAVEDVLEEYNIDRTDLPKIKRADPALPDDAEVGNVIKIVRDSRTTDEAVVYRLVVE' A
#
# COMPACT_ATOMS: atom_id res chain seq x y z
N MET A 1 10.53 -21.35 6.72
CA MET A 1 9.57 -20.49 6.00
C MET A 1 10.40 -19.43 5.31
N VAL A 2 10.15 -19.15 4.02
CA VAL A 2 10.93 -18.13 3.27
C VAL A 2 10.21 -16.80 3.44
N ASP A 3 10.98 -15.76 3.75
CA ASP A 3 10.47 -14.39 3.80
C ASP A 3 10.10 -13.94 2.37
N VAL A 4 8.81 -13.71 2.14
CA VAL A 4 8.29 -13.34 0.82
C VAL A 4 8.69 -11.92 0.43
N SER A 5 8.96 -11.04 1.41
CA SER A 5 9.35 -9.65 1.16
C SER A 5 10.68 -9.54 0.39
N GLN A 6 11.54 -10.56 0.52
CA GLN A 6 12.86 -10.60 -0.12
C GLN A 6 12.81 -11.01 -1.59
N HIS A 7 11.63 -11.33 -2.13
CA HIS A 7 11.50 -11.73 -3.52
C HIS A 7 11.47 -10.51 -4.44
N ASN A 8 12.20 -10.56 -5.56
CA ASN A 8 12.36 -9.44 -6.50
C ASN A 8 11.03 -8.90 -7.09
N LEU A 9 9.98 -9.72 -7.12
CA LEU A 9 8.64 -9.31 -7.59
C LEU A 9 7.77 -8.66 -6.51
N VAL A 10 8.18 -8.67 -5.24
CA VAL A 10 7.43 -8.05 -4.16
C VAL A 10 7.92 -6.60 -4.02
N PRO A 11 7.05 -5.61 -4.31
CA PRO A 11 7.40 -4.21 -4.17
C PRO A 11 7.49 -3.80 -2.69
N GLU A 12 8.01 -2.60 -2.45
CA GLU A 12 8.07 -2.04 -1.10
C GLU A 12 6.67 -1.62 -0.64
N HIS A 13 6.26 -2.10 0.54
CA HIS A 13 4.98 -1.76 1.17
C HIS A 13 5.27 -1.01 2.46
N THR A 14 4.69 0.18 2.62
CA THR A 14 4.84 1.01 3.82
C THR A 14 3.46 1.44 4.32
N VAL A 15 3.21 1.33 5.62
CA VAL A 15 2.00 1.88 6.25
C VAL A 15 2.10 3.41 6.26
N LEU A 16 1.08 4.10 5.78
CA LEU A 16 1.01 5.56 5.86
C LEU A 16 0.42 6.02 7.20
N ASP A 17 1.00 7.09 7.74
CA ASP A 17 0.44 7.83 8.87
C ASP A 17 -0.85 8.56 8.46
N GLU A 18 -1.72 8.85 9.44
CA GLU A 18 -3.03 9.47 9.19
C GLU A 18 -2.95 10.80 8.44
N ASP A 19 -2.00 11.67 8.80
CA ASP A 19 -1.78 12.97 8.13
C ASP A 19 -1.48 12.77 6.63
N ALA A 20 -0.57 11.85 6.30
CA ALA A 20 -0.20 11.55 4.91
C ALA A 20 -1.35 10.89 4.13
N VAL A 21 -2.22 10.13 4.81
CA VAL A 21 -3.43 9.59 4.21
C VAL A 21 -4.41 10.71 3.87
N GLU A 22 -4.60 11.68 4.75
CA GLU A 22 -5.49 12.82 4.50
C GLU A 22 -5.01 13.64 3.30
N ASP A 23 -3.71 13.94 3.21
CA ASP A 23 -3.11 14.64 2.07
C ASP A 23 -3.39 13.92 0.73
N VAL A 24 -3.22 12.59 0.70
CA VAL A 24 -3.45 11.77 -0.49
C VAL A 24 -4.92 11.79 -0.92
N LEU A 25 -5.84 11.68 0.04
CA LEU A 25 -7.27 11.68 -0.25
C LEU A 25 -7.75 13.05 -0.74
N GLU A 26 -7.20 14.13 -0.18
CA GLU A 26 -7.49 15.49 -0.62
C GLU A 26 -6.91 15.74 -2.02
N GLU A 27 -5.67 15.34 -2.28
CA GLU A 27 -5.01 15.52 -3.59
C GLU A 27 -5.80 14.85 -4.72
N TYR A 28 -6.27 13.61 -4.49
CA TYR A 28 -7.04 12.87 -5.49
C TYR A 28 -8.55 13.16 -5.43
N ASN A 29 -9.02 13.88 -4.40
CA ASN A 29 -10.43 14.16 -4.13
C ASN A 29 -11.28 12.87 -4.15
N ILE A 30 -10.89 11.90 -3.32
CA ILE A 30 -11.53 10.58 -3.19
C ILE A 30 -11.77 10.21 -1.72
N ASP A 31 -12.66 9.25 -1.48
CA ASP A 31 -12.86 8.66 -0.16
C ASP A 31 -11.90 7.48 0.07
N ARG A 32 -11.60 7.14 1.33
CA ARG A 32 -10.78 5.96 1.68
C ARG A 32 -11.27 4.68 1.01
N THR A 33 -12.58 4.53 0.85
CA THR A 33 -13.22 3.35 0.26
C THR A 33 -13.03 3.22 -1.25
N ASP A 34 -12.64 4.31 -1.92
CA ASP A 34 -12.36 4.32 -3.37
C ASP A 34 -10.97 3.78 -3.69
N LEU A 35 -10.08 3.72 -2.69
CA LEU A 35 -8.77 3.10 -2.85
C LEU A 35 -8.90 1.60 -3.17
N PRO A 36 -8.05 1.07 -4.06
CA PRO A 36 -7.95 -0.37 -4.28
C PRO A 36 -7.70 -1.11 -2.96
N LYS A 37 -8.36 -2.24 -2.76
CA LYS A 37 -8.35 -2.97 -1.48
C LYS A 37 -7.28 -4.04 -1.46
N ILE A 38 -6.66 -4.26 -0.31
CA ILE A 38 -5.75 -5.38 -0.04
C ILE A 38 -6.22 -6.10 1.23
N LYS A 39 -6.19 -7.43 1.24
CA LYS A 39 -6.65 -8.20 2.40
C LYS A 39 -5.57 -8.24 3.48
N ARG A 40 -5.97 -8.26 4.74
CA ARG A 40 -5.04 -8.40 5.87
C ARG A 40 -4.24 -9.71 5.84
N ALA A 41 -4.82 -10.73 5.20
CA ALA A 41 -4.18 -12.03 4.97
C ALA A 41 -3.13 -12.03 3.85
N ASP A 42 -2.90 -10.91 3.15
CA ASP A 42 -1.87 -10.82 2.12
C ASP A 42 -0.47 -10.91 2.75
N PRO A 43 0.38 -11.85 2.33
CA PRO A 43 1.69 -12.06 2.94
C PRO A 43 2.71 -10.97 2.61
N ALA A 44 2.43 -10.07 1.64
CA ALA A 44 3.29 -8.94 1.31
C ALA A 44 3.03 -7.71 2.20
N LEU A 45 1.98 -7.73 3.04
CA LEU A 45 1.71 -6.65 3.97
C LEU A 45 2.73 -6.61 5.11
N PRO A 46 3.10 -5.40 5.59
CA PRO A 46 3.83 -5.25 6.84
C PRO A 46 3.09 -5.88 8.01
N ASP A 47 3.84 -6.40 8.98
CA ASP A 47 3.27 -7.07 10.17
C ASP A 47 2.40 -6.11 11.01
N ASP A 48 2.74 -4.83 11.01
CA ASP A 48 2.08 -3.71 11.69
C ASP A 48 0.85 -3.15 10.96
N ALA A 49 0.56 -3.60 9.74
CA ALA A 49 -0.63 -3.15 9.02
C ALA A 49 -1.92 -3.66 9.68
N GLU A 50 -2.90 -2.79 9.89
CA GLU A 50 -4.22 -3.12 10.43
C GLU A 50 -5.35 -2.79 9.45
N VAL A 51 -6.53 -3.39 9.66
CA VAL A 51 -7.72 -3.11 8.86
C VAL A 51 -8.07 -1.62 8.98
N GLY A 52 -8.23 -0.95 7.84
CA GLY A 52 -8.47 0.49 7.77
C GLY A 52 -7.21 1.32 7.50
N ASN A 53 -6.00 0.76 7.62
CA ASN A 53 -4.78 1.45 7.20
C ASN A 53 -4.69 1.57 5.68
N VAL A 54 -3.96 2.58 5.23
CA VAL A 54 -3.60 2.75 3.82
C VAL A 54 -2.12 2.41 3.65
N ILE A 55 -1.84 1.55 2.69
CA ILE A 55 -0.49 1.11 2.36
C ILE A 55 -0.04 1.82 1.11
N LYS A 56 1.12 2.47 1.19
CA LYS A 56 1.85 2.97 0.04
C LYS A 56 2.70 1.83 -0.53
N ILE A 57 2.53 1.60 -1.83
CA ILE A 57 3.27 0.59 -2.58
C ILE A 57 4.14 1.30 -3.60
N VAL A 58 5.46 1.11 -3.50
CA VAL A 58 6.43 1.65 -4.46
C VAL A 58 7.01 0.49 -5.27
N ARG A 59 6.83 0.54 -6.58
CA ARG A 59 7.30 -0.51 -7.50
C ARG A 59 8.12 0.06 -8.65
N ASP A 60 9.09 -0.72 -9.12
CA ASP A 60 9.79 -0.44 -10.35
C ASP A 60 8.81 -0.45 -11.54
N SER A 61 8.87 0.61 -12.34
CA SER A 61 8.04 0.82 -13.52
C SER A 61 8.92 1.05 -14.73
N ARG A 62 8.67 0.29 -15.82
CA ARG A 62 9.44 0.44 -17.06
C ARG A 62 9.20 1.78 -17.77
N THR A 63 8.13 2.49 -17.44
CA THR A 63 7.73 3.73 -18.13
C THR A 63 8.01 4.99 -17.33
N THR A 64 8.12 4.89 -16.01
CA THR A 64 8.22 6.03 -15.08
C THR A 64 9.34 5.84 -14.06
N ASP A 65 10.17 4.81 -14.24
CA ASP A 65 11.17 4.32 -13.29
C ASP A 65 10.55 3.77 -11.99
N GLU A 66 9.75 4.57 -11.29
CA GLU A 66 9.00 4.17 -10.09
C GLU A 66 7.51 4.49 -10.24
N ALA A 67 6.63 3.61 -9.73
CA ALA A 67 5.21 3.86 -9.66
C ALA A 67 4.71 3.70 -8.22
N VAL A 68 3.97 4.70 -7.75
CA VAL A 68 3.37 4.72 -6.42
C VAL A 68 1.88 4.40 -6.52
N VAL A 69 1.41 3.49 -5.67
CA VAL A 69 -0.02 3.13 -5.55
C VAL A 69 -0.41 3.05 -4.08
N TYR A 70 -1.61 3.52 -3.76
CA TYR A 70 -2.16 3.46 -2.41
C TYR A 70 -3.26 2.40 -2.33
N ARG A 71 -3.29 1.60 -1.26
CA ARG A 71 -4.31 0.56 -1.06
C ARG A 71 -4.86 0.55 0.36
N LEU A 72 -6.17 0.35 0.49
CA LEU A 72 -6.86 0.22 1.78
C LEU A 72 -6.83 -1.24 2.27
N VAL A 73 -6.40 -1.46 3.50
CA VAL A 73 -6.43 -2.78 4.14
C VAL A 73 -7.85 -3.13 4.56
N VAL A 74 -8.33 -4.29 4.12
CA VAL A 74 -9.63 -4.88 4.47
C VAL A 74 -9.44 -6.28 5.05
N GLU A 75 -10.49 -6.87 5.59
CA GLU A 75 -10.49 -8.26 6.09
C GLU A 75 -10.19 -9.29 4.98
#